data_AF-A0AA51BJ67-F1
#
_entry.id   AF-A0AA51BJ67-F1
#
_cell.length_a   1.000
_cell.length_b   1.000
_cell.length_c   1.000
_cell.angle_alpha   90.00
_cell.angle_beta   90.00
_cell.angle_gamma   90.00
#
_symmetry.space_group_name_H-M   'P 1'
#
loop_
_entity.id
_entity.type
_entity.pdbx_description
1 polymer ?
#
loop_
_entity_poly.entity_id
_entity_poly.type
_entity_poly.pdbx_seq_one_letter_code
_entity_poly.pdbx_strand_id
1 'polypeptide(L)' 'SLITFVNKHLSKVNLEVMDLDTQFHDGVFLCLLMGLLEGFFVPLYEFHVTPQDFDQKVHNVSFAFELMQD' A
#
# COMPACT_ATOMS: atom_id res chain seq x y z
N SER A 1 -7.71 -5.87 -15.46
CA SER A 1 -7.71 -4.47 -14.99
C SER A 1 -6.75 -4.35 -13.82
N LEU A 2 -6.17 -3.17 -13.58
CA LEU A 2 -5.29 -2.92 -12.45
C LEU A 2 -6.03 -3.14 -11.11
N ILE A 3 -7.30 -2.75 -11.03
CA ILE A 3 -8.18 -3.02 -9.88
C ILE A 3 -8.26 -4.52 -9.57
N THR A 4 -8.50 -5.35 -10.59
CA THR A 4 -8.57 -6.82 -10.42
C THR A 4 -7.24 -7.40 -9.93
N PHE A 5 -6.12 -6.88 -10.43
CA PHE A 5 -4.79 -7.28 -9.97
C PHE A 5 -4.60 -6.94 -8.49
N VAL A 6 -4.83 -5.68 -8.12
CA VAL A 6 -4.70 -5.20 -6.73
C VAL A 6 -5.60 -6.02 -5.78
N ASN A 7 -6.87 -6.22 -6.14
CA ASN A 7 -7.82 -7.00 -5.32
C ASN A 7 -7.42 -8.47 -5.16
N LYS A 8 -6.75 -9.07 -6.13
CA LYS A 8 -6.22 -10.44 -6.00
C LYS A 8 -5.21 -10.57 -4.86
N HIS A 9 -4.45 -9.51 -4.57
CA HIS A 9 -3.47 -9.49 -3.49
C HIS A 9 -4.07 -8.97 -2.19
N LEU A 10 -4.77 -7.83 -2.22
CA LEU A 10 -5.35 -7.20 -1.04
C LEU A 10 -6.50 -7.99 -0.39
N SER A 11 -7.23 -8.82 -1.16
CA SER A 11 -8.25 -9.71 -0.59
C SER A 11 -7.69 -10.71 0.42
N LYS A 12 -6.39 -11.04 0.36
CA LYS A 12 -5.71 -11.91 1.36
C LYS A 12 -5.72 -11.31 2.76
N VAL A 13 -5.88 -10.00 2.87
CA VAL A 13 -5.94 -9.25 4.13
C VAL A 13 -7.32 -8.61 4.34
N ASN A 14 -8.35 -9.11 3.65
CA ASN A 14 -9.72 -8.61 3.68
C ASN A 14 -9.87 -7.14 3.26
N LEU A 15 -9.01 -6.67 2.36
CA LEU A 15 -9.13 -5.34 1.74
C LEU A 15 -9.62 -5.46 0.31
N GLU A 16 -10.51 -4.55 -0.08
CA GLU A 16 -11.04 -4.45 -1.44
C GLU A 16 -10.96 -3.01 -1.93
N VAL A 17 -10.48 -2.86 -3.17
CA VAL A 17 -10.28 -1.60 -3.86
C VAL A 17 -11.33 -1.48 -4.94
N MET A 18 -12.08 -0.38 -4.88
CA MET A 18 -13.06 0.01 -5.88
C MET A 18 -12.53 1.14 -6.76
N ASP A 19 -11.70 2.01 -6.21
CA ASP A 19 -11.14 3.17 -6.89
C ASP A 19 -9.66 3.36 -6.50
N LEU A 20 -8.79 3.22 -7.50
CA LEU A 20 -7.35 3.34 -7.29
C LEU A 20 -6.92 4.79 -7.02
N ASP A 21 -7.58 5.76 -7.64
CA ASP A 21 -7.14 7.17 -7.59
C ASP A 21 -7.33 7.74 -6.17
N THR A 22 -8.39 7.31 -5.49
CA THR A 22 -8.68 7.75 -4.12
C THR A 22 -8.03 6.85 -3.07
N GLN A 23 -8.01 5.52 -3.26
CA GLN A 23 -7.57 4.60 -2.21
C GLN A 23 -6.05 4.39 -2.15
N PHE A 24 -5.28 4.81 -3.16
CA PHE A 24 -3.82 4.76 -3.13
C PHE A 24 -3.16 6.11 -2.83
N HIS A 25 -3.93 7.19 -2.69
CA HIS A 25 -3.38 8.55 -2.60
C HIS A 25 -2.48 8.80 -1.37
N ASP A 26 -2.59 7.96 -0.34
CA ASP A 26 -1.90 8.09 0.94
C ASP A 26 -0.78 7.06 1.13
N GLY A 27 -0.54 6.22 0.12
CA GLY A 27 0.51 5.22 0.11
C GLY A 27 0.25 3.99 0.99
N VAL A 28 -0.82 3.94 1.79
CA VAL A 28 -1.05 2.82 2.74
C VAL A 28 -1.30 1.52 1.98
N PHE A 29 -2.23 1.54 1.03
CA PHE A 29 -2.54 0.36 0.22
C PHE A 29 -1.37 -0.03 -0.69
N LEU A 30 -0.53 0.94 -1.07
CA LEU A 30 0.66 0.68 -1.86
C LEU A 30 1.71 -0.08 -1.05
N CYS A 31 1.99 0.34 0.20
CA CYS A 31 2.90 -0.37 1.11
C CYS A 31 2.43 -1.82 1.34
N LEU A 32 1.15 -1.99 1.67
CA LEU A 32 0.57 -3.31 1.90
C LEU A 32 0.63 -4.20 0.65
N LEU A 33 0.36 -3.63 -0.53
CA LEU A 33 0.45 -4.36 -1.79
C LEU A 33 1.88 -4.84 -2.05
N MET A 34 2.90 -4.00 -1.82
CA MET A 34 4.30 -4.38 -2.05
C MET A 34 4.74 -5.54 -1.15
N GLY A 35 4.51 -5.47 0.16
CA GLY A 35 4.83 -6.61 1.03
C GLY A 35 4.10 -7.89 0.62
N LEU A 36 2.82 -7.79 0.24
CA LEU A 36 2.03 -8.96 -0.22
C LEU A 36 2.50 -9.51 -1.57
N LEU A 37 3.20 -8.72 -2.38
CA LEU A 37 3.84 -9.17 -3.63
C LEU A 37 5.15 -9.91 -3.35
N GLU A 38 5.95 -9.41 -2.41
CA GLU A 38 7.18 -10.07 -1.95
C GLU A 38 6.92 -11.29 -1.05
N GLY A 39 5.69 -11.42 -0.54
CA GLY A 39 5.24 -12.58 0.23
C GLY A 39 5.43 -12.43 1.74
N PHE A 40 5.59 -11.20 2.25
CA PHE A 40 5.62 -10.90 3.67
C PHE A 40 4.57 -9.85 4.05
N PHE A 41 4.48 -9.57 5.35
CA PHE A 41 3.63 -8.51 5.88
C PHE A 41 4.48 -7.33 6.29
N VAL A 42 4.23 -6.17 5.68
CA VAL A 42 4.85 -4.92 6.11
C VAL A 42 4.42 -4.61 7.55
N PRO A 43 5.35 -4.47 8.50
CA PRO A 43 5.03 -4.04 9.85
C PRO A 43 4.36 -2.66 9.87
N LEU A 44 3.25 -2.54 10.61
CA LEU A 44 2.44 -1.31 10.68
C LEU A 44 3.17 -0.11 11.33
N TYR A 45 4.35 -0.31 11.92
CA TYR A 45 5.16 0.75 12.49
C TYR A 45 6.18 1.35 11.50
N GLU A 46 6.37 0.72 10.33
CA GLU A 46 7.29 1.20 9.28
C GLU A 46 6.66 2.25 8.36
N PHE A 47 5.33 2.39 8.40
CA PHE A 47 4.60 3.38 7.62
C PHE A 47 3.42 3.94 8.43
N HIS A 48 2.85 5.04 7.97
CA HIS A 48 1.71 5.70 8.61
C HIS A 48 0.39 5.10 8.14
N VAL A 49 -0.26 4.27 8.96
CA VAL A 49 -1.56 3.65 8.65
C VAL A 49 -2.69 4.69 8.52
N THR A 50 -2.60 5.80 9.25
CA THR A 50 -3.58 6.91 9.23
C THR A 50 -2.87 8.24 9.03
N PRO A 51 -2.32 8.50 7.82
CA PRO A 51 -1.47 9.65 7.56
C PRO A 51 -2.27 10.95 7.71
N GLN A 52 -1.79 11.84 8.58
CA GLN A 52 -2.47 13.09 8.96
C GLN A 52 -2.04 14.29 8.11
N ASP A 53 -0.81 14.27 7.61
CA ASP A 53 -0.20 15.36 6.86
C ASP A 53 0.37 14.88 5.53
N PHE A 54 0.80 15.84 4.70
CA PHE A 54 1.35 15.55 3.38
C PHE A 54 2.67 14.77 3.48
N ASP A 55 3.52 15.10 4.45
CA ASP A 55 4.83 14.48 4.62
C ASP A 55 4.71 12.99 4.97
N GLN A 56 3.73 12.60 5.78
CA GLN A 56 3.42 11.21 6.10
C GLN A 56 2.97 10.42 4.86
N LYS A 57 2.18 11.03 3.98
CA LYS A 57 1.77 10.40 2.71
C LYS A 57 2.98 10.21 1.79
N VAL A 58 3.83 11.22 1.68
CA VAL A 58 5.07 11.15 0.90
C VAL A 58 5.96 10.05 1.46
N HIS A 59 6.12 9.97 2.79
CA HIS A 59 6.89 8.91 3.44
C HIS A 59 6.39 7.52 3.07
N ASN A 60 5.08 7.26 3.17
CA ASN A 60 4.50 5.96 2.80
C ASN A 60 4.78 5.61 1.33
N VAL A 61 4.61 6.58 0.43
CA VAL A 61 4.86 6.35 -1.00
C VAL A 61 6.34 6.07 -1.26
N SER A 62 7.24 6.83 -0.64
CA SER A 62 8.70 6.61 -0.72
C SER A 62 9.08 5.23 -0.19
N PHE A 63 8.57 4.84 0.97
CA PHE A 63 8.82 3.53 1.56
C PHE A 63 8.32 2.39 0.66
N ALA A 64 7.12 2.53 0.06
CA ALA A 64 6.65 1.54 -0.90
C ALA A 64 7.54 1.44 -2.15
N PHE A 65 8.16 2.54 -2.60
CA PHE A 65 9.13 2.50 -3.69
C PHE A 65 10.45 1.83 -3.29
N GLU A 66 10.87 1.96 -2.04
CA GLU A 66 12.04 1.24 -1.51
C GLU A 66 11.79 -0.26 -1.54
N LEU A 67 10.61 -0.72 -1.08
CA LEU A 67 10.20 -2.12 -1.17
C LEU A 67 10.17 -2.65 -2.63
N MET A 68 9.86 -1.81 -3.62
CA MET A 68 9.88 -2.23 -5.03
C MET A 68 11.29 -2.46 -5.60
N GLN A 69 12.32 -1.91 -4.97
CA GLN A 69 13.70 -2.00 -5.45
C GLN A 69 14.46 -3.21 -4.92
N ASP A 70 13.97 -3.82 -3.84
CA ASP A 70 14.47 -5.08 -3.28
C ASP A 70 13.95 -6.30 -4.06
#